data_AF-A0A6A6E6H4-F1
#
_entry.id   AF-A0A6A6E6H4-F1
#
_cell.length_a   1.000
_cell.length_b   1.000
_cell.length_c   1.000
_cell.angle_alpha   90.00
_cell.angle_beta   90.00
_cell.angle_gamma   90.00
#
_symmetry.space_group_name_H-M   'P 1'
#
loop_
_entity.id
_entity.type
_entity.pdbx_description
1 polymer ?
#
loop_
_entity_poly.entity_id
_entity_poly.type
_entity_poly.pdbx_seq_one_letter_code
_entity_poly.pdbx_strand_id
1 'polypeptide(L)'
;RTPLAVAAFRGHVDVVERLLEHGVDVNSRDKDGRTAMSLAAYRGHHHVIDELIKSQEVEIETRDNKGNTPLALAASKGHWIVTEHFLERTDLNINADTKNEDGQTPLSLAARGGHSCVVEQLCRRK
;
A
#
# COMPACT_ATOMS: atom_id res chain seq x y z
N ARG A 1 1.67 10.48 13.39
CA ARG A 1 0.62 9.71 12.68
C ARG A 1 -0.68 10.49 12.84
N THR A 2 -1.38 10.75 11.74
CA THR A 2 -2.70 11.40 11.74
C THR A 2 -3.80 10.43 12.17
N PRO A 3 -5.02 10.91 12.54
CA PRO A 3 -6.15 10.03 12.81
C PRO A 3 -6.42 9.05 11.67
N LEU A 4 -6.36 9.52 10.41
CA LEU A 4 -6.51 8.70 9.22
C LEU A 4 -5.45 7.59 9.14
N ALA A 5 -4.17 7.93 9.38
CA ALA A 5 -3.08 6.96 9.39
C ALA A 5 -3.26 5.89 10.48
N VAL A 6 -3.79 6.26 11.66
CA VAL A 6 -4.07 5.31 12.74
C VAL A 6 -5.24 4.39 12.38
N ALA A 7 -6.34 4.94 11.85
CA ALA A 7 -7.49 4.15 11.42
C ALA A 7 -7.11 3.16 10.31
N ALA A 8 -6.33 3.62 9.32
CA ALA A 8 -5.87 2.79 8.22
C ALA A 8 -4.95 1.65 8.68
N PHE A 9 -4.05 1.92 9.63
CA PHE A 9 -3.19 0.91 10.22
C PHE A 9 -3.94 -0.12 11.08
N ARG A 10 -5.11 0.24 11.61
CA ARG A 10 -5.96 -0.65 12.42
C ARG A 10 -7.02 -1.38 11.60
N GLY A 11 -7.22 -1.01 10.34
CA GLY A 11 -8.24 -1.61 9.49
C GLY A 11 -9.66 -1.08 9.77
N HIS A 12 -9.81 0.10 10.36
CA HIS A 12 -11.11 0.67 10.70
C HIS A 12 -11.72 1.40 9.50
N VAL A 13 -12.36 0.63 8.61
CA VAL A 13 -12.94 1.09 7.33
C VAL A 13 -13.93 2.25 7.54
N ASP A 14 -14.93 2.08 8.40
CA ASP A 14 -15.97 3.10 8.66
C ASP A 14 -15.38 4.43 9.19
N VAL A 15 -14.29 4.34 9.95
CA VAL A 15 -13.59 5.53 10.48
C VAL A 15 -12.79 6.21 9.38
N VAL A 16 -12.18 5.44 8.48
CA VAL A 16 -11.47 5.97 7.31
C VAL A 16 -12.45 6.72 6.40
N GLU A 17 -13.59 6.11 6.06
CA GLU A 17 -14.65 6.73 5.26
C GLU A 17 -15.10 8.07 5.87
N ARG A 18 -15.49 8.06 7.15
CA ARG A 18 -15.91 9.28 7.87
C ARG A 18 -14.85 10.36 7.88
N LEU A 19 -13.58 10.02 8.02
CA LEU A 19 -12.50 11.00 8.03
C LEU A 19 -12.31 11.63 6.64
N LEU A 20 -12.39 10.84 5.57
CA LEU A 20 -12.29 11.34 4.19
C LEU A 20 -13.43 12.29 3.84
N GLU A 21 -14.66 12.03 4.31
CA GLU A 21 -15.82 12.93 4.13
C GLU A 21 -15.60 14.32 4.75
N HIS A 22 -14.75 14.43 5.78
CA HIS A 22 -14.43 15.70 6.45
C HIS A 22 -13.21 16.42 5.82
N GLY A 23 -12.73 15.96 4.66
CA GLY A 23 -11.67 16.65 3.91
C GLY A 23 -10.30 16.60 4.59
N VAL A 24 -10.01 15.53 5.35
CA VAL A 24 -8.65 15.33 5.86
C VAL A 24 -7.68 15.09 4.70
N ASP A 25 -6.44 15.54 4.86
CA ASP A 25 -5.37 15.23 3.91
C ASP A 25 -5.09 13.70 3.90
N VAL A 26 -5.43 13.06 2.78
CA VAL A 26 -5.28 11.62 2.55
C VAL A 26 -3.82 11.19 2.42
N ASN A 27 -2.94 12.11 1.99
CA ASN A 27 -1.53 11.85 1.70
C ASN A 27 -0.60 12.23 2.86
N SER A 28 -1.16 12.67 3.98
CA SER A 28 -0.42 12.99 5.19
C SER A 28 0.55 11.86 5.60
N ARG A 29 1.81 12.23 5.81
CA ARG A 29 2.92 11.30 6.04
C ARG A 29 3.27 11.22 7.52
N ASP A 30 3.56 10.02 8.02
CA ASP A 30 4.11 9.85 9.36
C ASP A 30 5.64 10.05 9.40
N LYS A 31 6.26 9.82 10.56
CA LYS A 31 7.71 10.02 10.75
C LYS A 31 8.57 9.10 9.88
N ASP A 32 8.02 7.98 9.43
CA ASP A 32 8.68 7.04 8.52
C ASP A 32 8.38 7.38 7.05
N GLY A 33 7.69 8.50 6.77
CA GLY A 33 7.27 8.90 5.44
C GLY A 33 6.08 8.10 4.91
N ARG A 34 5.36 7.36 5.77
CA ARG A 34 4.25 6.49 5.34
C ARG A 34 2.92 7.22 5.35
N THR A 35 2.13 7.01 4.30
CA THR A 35 0.74 7.48 4.19
C THR A 35 -0.24 6.48 4.79
N ALA A 36 -1.52 6.86 4.87
CA ALA A 36 -2.60 5.94 5.24
C ALA A 36 -2.63 4.69 4.33
N MET A 37 -2.45 4.88 3.02
CA MET A 37 -2.39 3.78 2.04
C MET A 37 -1.20 2.86 2.29
N SER A 38 -0.01 3.42 2.54
CA SER A 38 1.19 2.65 2.88
C SER A 38 0.96 1.77 4.12
N LEU A 39 0.31 2.31 5.15
CA LEU A 39 0.05 1.62 6.41
C LEU A 39 -1.03 0.52 6.26
N ALA A 40 -2.09 0.78 5.49
CA ALA A 40 -3.10 -0.21 5.17
C ALA A 40 -2.50 -1.39 4.37
N ALA A 41 -1.66 -1.08 3.37
CA ALA A 41 -0.97 -2.08 2.57
C ALA A 41 0.01 -2.92 3.39
N TYR A 42 0.79 -2.28 4.27
CA TYR A 42 1.69 -2.95 5.21
C TYR A 42 0.96 -3.90 6.18
N ARG A 43 -0.33 -3.66 6.47
CA ARG A 43 -1.14 -4.47 7.38
C ARG A 43 -2.10 -5.45 6.68
N GLY A 44 -2.20 -5.39 5.35
CA GLY A 44 -3.08 -6.28 4.59
C GLY A 44 -4.55 -5.84 4.56
N HIS A 45 -4.84 -4.57 4.84
CA HIS A 45 -6.21 -4.06 4.94
C HIS A 45 -6.74 -3.56 3.58
N HIS A 46 -7.10 -4.49 2.70
CA HIS A 46 -7.58 -4.17 1.34
C HIS A 46 -8.86 -3.32 1.33
N HIS A 47 -9.84 -3.56 2.20
CA HIS A 47 -11.04 -2.71 2.30
C HIS A 47 -10.74 -1.25 2.68
N VAL A 48 -9.68 -1.01 3.46
CA VAL A 48 -9.23 0.37 3.72
C VAL A 48 -8.64 0.99 2.46
N ILE A 49 -7.90 0.21 1.67
CA ILE A 49 -7.35 0.66 0.38
C ILE A 49 -8.47 1.03 -0.58
N ASP A 50 -9.57 0.26 -0.60
CA ASP A 50 -10.77 0.61 -1.38
C ASP A 50 -11.33 1.98 -1.00
N GLU A 51 -11.51 2.25 0.28
CA GLU A 51 -12.00 3.56 0.74
C GLU A 51 -11.03 4.70 0.39
N LEU A 52 -9.72 4.49 0.56
CA LEU A 52 -8.72 5.51 0.24
C LEU A 52 -8.69 5.85 -1.26
N ILE A 53 -8.88 4.86 -2.14
CA ILE A 53 -8.87 5.04 -3.60
C ILE A 53 -10.07 5.86 -4.08
N LYS A 54 -11.17 5.92 -3.32
CA LYS A 54 -12.31 6.80 -3.66
C LYS A 54 -11.96 8.28 -3.59
N SER A 55 -10.91 8.67 -2.86
CA SER A 55 -10.46 10.06 -2.81
C SER A 55 -9.68 10.42 -4.06
N GLN A 56 -10.11 11.48 -4.76
CA GLN A 56 -9.48 11.91 -6.03
C GLN A 56 -8.02 12.36 -5.87
N GLU A 57 -7.63 12.80 -4.68
CA GLU A 57 -6.29 13.34 -4.40
C GLU A 57 -5.31 12.26 -3.95
N VAL A 58 -5.74 11.00 -3.79
CA VAL A 58 -4.91 9.95 -3.21
C VAL A 58 -3.70 9.59 -4.08
N GLU A 59 -2.52 9.62 -3.46
CA GLU A 59 -1.27 9.21 -4.11
C GLU A 59 -0.97 7.73 -3.82
N ILE A 60 -0.96 6.92 -4.88
CA ILE A 60 -0.84 5.46 -4.76
C ILE A 60 0.61 5.00 -4.75
N GLU A 61 1.46 5.59 -5.58
CA GLU A 61 2.90 5.30 -5.67
C GLU A 61 3.74 6.13 -4.67
N THR A 62 3.19 6.36 -3.47
CA THR A 62 3.93 7.06 -2.40
C THR A 62 5.13 6.24 -1.94
N ARG A 63 6.21 6.89 -1.53
CA ARG A 63 7.47 6.20 -1.18
C ARG A 63 7.88 6.53 0.23
N ASP A 64 7.92 5.56 1.14
CA ASP A 64 8.37 5.79 2.52
C ASP A 64 9.85 6.23 2.60
N ASN A 65 10.37 6.53 3.79
CA ASN A 65 11.75 7.01 3.98
C ASN A 65 12.84 6.00 3.56
N LYS A 66 12.45 4.79 3.14
CA LYS A 66 13.36 3.77 2.58
C LYS A 66 13.09 3.55 1.09
N GLY A 67 12.26 4.41 0.49
CA GLY A 67 11.84 4.32 -0.90
C GLY A 67 10.82 3.22 -1.20
N ASN A 68 10.18 2.58 -0.20
CA ASN A 68 9.21 1.51 -0.45
C ASN A 68 7.83 2.09 -0.83
N THR A 69 7.22 1.50 -1.86
CA THR A 69 5.83 1.77 -2.25
C THR A 69 4.83 0.95 -1.41
N PRO A 70 3.53 1.30 -1.37
CA PRO A 70 2.52 0.47 -0.73
C PRO A 70 2.53 -0.98 -1.23
N LEU A 71 2.69 -1.20 -2.53
CA LEU A 71 2.84 -2.53 -3.12
C LEU A 71 4.09 -3.26 -2.58
N ALA A 72 5.23 -2.58 -2.50
CA ALA A 72 6.45 -3.15 -1.95
C ALA A 72 6.27 -3.57 -0.47
N LEU A 73 5.57 -2.75 0.33
CA LEU A 73 5.26 -3.03 1.72
C LEU A 73 4.33 -4.26 1.85
N ALA A 74 3.25 -4.32 1.08
CA ALA A 74 2.34 -5.47 1.05
C ALA A 74 3.07 -6.76 0.65
N ALA A 75 3.92 -6.68 -0.38
CA ALA A 75 4.69 -7.81 -0.87
C ALA A 75 5.69 -8.31 0.17
N SER A 76 6.38 -7.41 0.87
CA SER A 76 7.32 -7.75 1.96
C SER A 76 6.66 -8.46 3.14
N LYS A 77 5.33 -8.28 3.30
CA LYS A 77 4.52 -8.86 4.36
C LYS A 77 3.67 -10.05 3.92
N GLY A 78 3.73 -10.43 2.65
CA GLY A 78 3.02 -11.60 2.14
C GLY A 78 1.52 -11.37 1.99
N HIS A 79 1.07 -10.12 1.89
CA HIS A 79 -0.35 -9.79 1.79
C HIS A 79 -0.89 -10.01 0.38
N TRP A 80 -1.12 -11.28 0.04
CA TRP A 80 -1.63 -11.76 -1.25
C TRP A 80 -2.84 -10.97 -1.77
N ILE A 81 -3.87 -10.76 -0.93
CA ILE A 81 -5.08 -10.01 -1.32
C ILE A 81 -4.76 -8.57 -1.71
N VAL A 82 -3.91 -7.88 -0.93
CA VAL A 82 -3.54 -6.49 -1.23
C VAL A 82 -2.68 -6.40 -2.48
N THR A 83 -1.75 -7.33 -2.65
CA THR A 83 -0.92 -7.40 -3.86
C THR A 83 -1.78 -7.65 -5.09
N GLU A 84 -2.71 -8.61 -5.03
CA GLU A 84 -3.68 -8.86 -6.10
C GLU A 84 -4.47 -7.61 -6.44
N HIS A 85 -5.03 -6.98 -5.41
CA HIS A 85 -5.87 -5.82 -5.56
C HIS A 85 -5.15 -4.64 -6.24
N PHE A 86 -3.89 -4.39 -5.90
CA PHE A 86 -3.07 -3.41 -6.61
C PHE A 86 -2.77 -3.81 -8.06
N LEU A 87 -2.53 -5.09 -8.33
CA LEU A 87 -2.20 -5.56 -9.67
C LEU A 87 -3.42 -5.63 -10.60
N GLU A 88 -4.61 -5.93 -10.09
CA GLU A 88 -5.84 -6.02 -10.88
C GLU A 88 -6.35 -4.66 -11.37
N ARG A 89 -6.05 -3.61 -10.63
CA ARG A 89 -6.42 -2.23 -10.96
C ARG A 89 -5.49 -1.64 -12.03
N THR A 90 -5.75 -1.96 -13.29
CA THR A 90 -5.00 -1.45 -14.45
C THR A 90 -5.11 0.07 -14.63
N ASP A 91 -6.13 0.68 -14.02
CA ASP A 91 -6.36 2.12 -13.98
C ASP A 91 -5.36 2.88 -13.09
N LEU A 92 -4.66 2.20 -12.16
CA LEU A 92 -3.84 2.86 -11.14
C LEU A 92 -2.36 3.07 -11.51
N ASN A 93 -1.94 2.74 -12.74
CA ASN A 93 -0.55 2.89 -13.24
C ASN A 93 0.54 2.49 -12.21
N ILE A 94 0.32 1.39 -11.50
CA ILE A 94 1.20 0.89 -10.44
C ILE A 94 2.42 0.22 -11.07
N ASN A 95 3.62 0.61 -10.61
CA ASN A 95 4.86 0.02 -11.11
C ASN A 95 5.38 -1.06 -10.15
N ALA A 96 5.11 -2.32 -10.51
CA ALA A 96 5.51 -3.48 -9.72
C ALA A 96 7.03 -3.76 -9.69
N ASP A 97 7.81 -3.07 -10.52
CA ASP A 97 9.27 -3.16 -10.56
C ASP A 97 9.98 -1.94 -9.92
N THR A 98 9.22 -1.05 -9.27
CA THR A 98 9.81 0.09 -8.52
C THR A 98 10.81 -0.42 -7.48
N LYS A 99 12.05 0.09 -7.57
CA LYS A 99 13.12 -0.25 -6.64
C LYS A 99 13.16 0.72 -5.48
N ASN A 100 13.21 0.21 -4.25
CA ASN A 100 13.48 1.00 -3.05
C ASN A 100 14.94 1.49 -3.01
N GLU A 101 15.33 2.19 -1.94
CA GLU A 101 16.70 2.75 -1.80
C GLU A 101 17.79 1.67 -1.76
N ASP A 102 17.45 0.47 -1.29
CA ASP A 102 18.33 -0.71 -1.28
C ASP A 102 18.35 -1.45 -2.64
N GLY A 103 17.71 -0.91 -3.68
CA GLY A 103 17.61 -1.52 -5.01
C GLY A 103 16.62 -2.69 -5.09
N GLN A 104 15.79 -2.90 -4.07
CA GLN A 104 14.86 -4.02 -3.96
C GLN A 104 13.51 -3.70 -4.59
N THR A 105 13.00 -4.63 -5.40
CA THR A 105 11.63 -4.59 -5.95
C THR A 105 10.64 -5.30 -5.02
N PRO A 106 9.32 -5.05 -5.13
CA PRO A 106 8.28 -5.84 -4.47
C PRO A 106 8.51 -7.36 -4.56
N LEU A 107 8.88 -7.86 -5.75
CA LEU A 107 9.17 -9.28 -5.97
C LEU A 107 10.35 -9.76 -5.13
N SER A 108 11.46 -9.02 -5.10
CA SER A 108 12.63 -9.38 -4.29
C SER A 108 12.34 -9.34 -2.79
N LEU A 109 11.46 -8.43 -2.34
CA LEU A 109 11.03 -8.33 -0.95
C LEU A 109 10.13 -9.53 -0.56
N ALA A 110 9.20 -9.92 -1.43
CA ALA A 110 8.37 -11.12 -1.24
C ALA A 110 9.22 -12.39 -1.18
N ALA A 111 10.18 -12.53 -2.09
CA ALA A 111 11.11 -13.66 -2.11
C ALA A 111 11.98 -13.72 -0.83
N ARG A 112 12.52 -12.57 -0.38
CA ARG A 112 13.27 -12.47 0.88
C ARG A 112 12.42 -12.88 2.10
N GLY A 113 11.12 -12.57 2.07
CA GLY A 113 10.18 -12.93 3.12
C GLY A 113 9.68 -14.38 3.06
N GLY A 114 10.00 -15.14 2.01
CA GLY A 114 9.49 -16.50 1.80
C GLY A 114 8.02 -16.55 1.37
N HIS A 115 7.48 -15.46 0.82
CA HIS A 115 6.06 -15.33 0.49
C HIS A 115 5.73 -15.91 -0.89
N SER A 116 5.76 -17.24 -1.02
CA SER A 116 5.65 -17.94 -2.30
C SER A 116 4.42 -17.55 -3.14
N CYS A 117 3.24 -17.39 -2.51
CA CYS A 117 2.03 -16.99 -3.23
C CYS A 117 2.14 -15.60 -3.87
N VAL A 118 2.75 -14.64 -3.16
CA VAL A 118 2.97 -13.27 -3.65
C VAL A 118 4.04 -13.26 -4.75
N VAL A 119 5.09 -14.06 -4.59
CA VAL A 119 6.12 -14.24 -5.63
C VAL A 119 5.48 -14.75 -6.92
N GLU A 120 4.65 -15.78 -6.83
CA GLU A 120 3.96 -16.33 -7.98
C GLU A 120 3.05 -15.29 -8.66
N GLN A 121 2.28 -14.53 -7.89
CA GLN A 121 1.45 -13.44 -8.41
C GLN A 121 2.25 -12.39 -9.16
N LEU A 122 3.34 -11.88 -8.56
CA LEU A 122 4.17 -10.84 -9.16
C LEU A 122 4.93 -11.34 -10.40
N CYS A 123 5.28 -12.63 -10.47
CA CYS A 123 5.90 -13.23 -11.65
C CYS A 123 4.93 -13.38 -12.84
N ARG A 124 3.64 -13.62 -12.59
CA ARG A 124 2.62 -13.80 -13.64
C ARG A 124 2.31 -12.53 -14.44
N ARG A 125 2.71 -11.36 -13.96
CA ARG A 125 2.35 -10.03 -14.51
C ARG A 125 3.56 -9.27 -15.11
N LYS A 126 4.70 -9.94 -15.31
CA LYS A 126 5.85 -9.43 -16.09
C LYS A 126 5.68 -9.75 -17.58
#